data_AF-A0A7Y9NFG8-F1
#
_entry.id   AF-A0A7Y9NFG8-F1
#
_cell.length_a   1.000
_cell.length_b   1.000
_cell.length_c   1.000
_cell.angle_alpha   90.00
_cell.angle_beta   90.00
_cell.angle_gamma   90.00
#
_symmetry.space_group_name_H-M   'P 1'
#
loop_
_entity.id
_entity.type
_entity.pdbx_description
1 polymer ?
#
loop_
_entity_poly.entity_id
_entity_poly.type
_entity_poly.pdbx_seq_one_letter_code
_entity_poly.pdbx_strand_id
1 'polypeptide(L)'
;MMARIERMEVDVAAARSSLERMLLGSYLDSFNVSSLQVILRLINARACPGKSLYVDLSLSCAATLRDGRTFSSNLGDVDFFMGRAEFLPEIYGKICVEISGVDLDSDGRLVLFMGDSVIELVATDEDMDLEESVWQVAMENPTGSGLSLGGSVSCVSTGNAVIFMFGIEP
;
A
#
# COMPACT_ATOMS: atom_id res chain seq x y z
N MET A 1 15.20 22.97 -2.11
CA MET A 1 14.09 23.22 -3.06
C MET A 1 13.15 22.04 -2.92
N MET A 2 12.02 22.19 -2.23
CA MET A 2 11.06 21.09 -2.06
C MET A 2 10.38 20.83 -3.41
N ALA A 3 10.57 19.63 -3.95
CA ALA A 3 9.84 19.17 -5.12
C ALA A 3 8.33 19.27 -4.86
N ARG A 4 7.62 20.02 -5.70
CA ARG A 4 6.16 20.12 -5.62
C ARG A 4 5.62 18.87 -6.30
N ILE A 5 5.20 17.88 -5.50
CA ILE A 5 4.51 16.69 -6.01
C ILE A 5 3.23 17.19 -6.67
N GLU A 6 3.12 17.07 -8.00
CA GLU A 6 1.85 17.28 -8.68
C GLU A 6 0.94 16.11 -8.31
N ARG A 7 -0.07 16.39 -7.48
CA ARG A 7 -1.08 15.42 -7.08
C ARG A 7 -2.32 15.60 -7.95
N MET A 8 -2.71 14.55 -8.66
CA MET A 8 -3.89 14.52 -9.52
C MET A 8 -4.90 13.50 -8.98
N GLU A 9 -6.13 13.93 -8.72
CA GLU A 9 -7.23 13.03 -8.35
C GLU A 9 -7.56 12.08 -9.51
N VAL A 10 -7.83 10.82 -9.19
CA VAL A 10 -8.17 9.78 -10.15
C VAL A 10 -9.29 8.88 -9.66
N ASP A 11 -10.00 8.27 -10.60
CA ASP A 11 -11.00 7.26 -10.29
C ASP A 11 -10.36 5.94 -9.79
N VAL A 12 -11.20 5.11 -9.16
CA VAL A 12 -10.81 3.82 -8.59
C VAL A 12 -10.21 2.86 -9.63
N ALA A 13 -10.68 2.89 -10.88
CA ALA A 13 -10.21 1.98 -11.92
C ALA A 13 -8.80 2.36 -12.39
N ALA A 14 -8.54 3.66 -12.55
CA ALA A 14 -7.22 4.20 -12.85
C ALA A 14 -6.25 3.92 -11.70
N ALA A 15 -6.64 4.19 -10.45
CA ALA A 15 -5.85 3.89 -9.26
C ALA A 15 -5.48 2.41 -9.18
N ARG A 16 -6.47 1.51 -9.31
CA ARG A 16 -6.26 0.05 -9.34
C ARG A 16 -5.28 -0.38 -10.44
N SER A 17 -5.47 0.10 -11.66
CA SER A 17 -4.60 -0.27 -12.80
C SER A 17 -3.15 0.16 -12.55
N SER A 18 -2.92 1.30 -11.92
CA SER A 18 -1.58 1.73 -11.55
C SER A 18 -0.99 0.90 -10.41
N LEU A 19 -1.78 0.59 -9.39
CA LEU A 19 -1.34 -0.28 -8.29
C LEU A 19 -0.96 -1.68 -8.78
N GLU A 20 -1.74 -2.27 -9.69
CA GLU A 20 -1.42 -3.54 -10.35
C GLU A 20 -0.07 -3.46 -11.07
N ARG A 21 0.20 -2.38 -11.81
CA ARG A 21 1.49 -2.17 -12.49
C ARG A 21 2.65 -2.02 -11.50
N MET A 22 2.42 -1.43 -10.34
CA MET A 22 3.44 -1.22 -9.31
C MET A 22 3.75 -2.50 -8.54
N LEU A 23 2.73 -3.23 -8.11
CA LEU A 23 2.85 -4.27 -7.08
C LEU A 23 2.83 -5.69 -7.62
N LEU A 24 2.16 -5.96 -8.75
CA LEU A 24 1.96 -7.34 -9.20
C LEU A 24 3.30 -8.01 -9.54
N GLY A 25 3.52 -9.19 -8.96
CA GLY A 25 4.76 -9.96 -9.11
C GLY A 25 5.96 -9.42 -8.32
N SER A 26 5.75 -8.41 -7.46
CA SER A 26 6.77 -7.97 -6.50
C SER A 26 6.82 -8.93 -5.30
N TYR A 27 7.97 -9.00 -4.63
CA TYR A 27 8.16 -9.81 -3.43
C TYR A 27 8.35 -8.90 -2.23
N LEU A 28 7.69 -9.22 -1.12
CA LEU A 28 7.95 -8.52 0.14
C LEU A 28 9.40 -8.78 0.58
N ASP A 29 10.20 -7.73 0.71
CA ASP A 29 11.61 -7.81 1.09
C ASP A 29 11.82 -7.52 2.58
N SER A 30 11.27 -6.40 3.03
CA SER A 30 11.47 -5.91 4.39
C SER A 30 10.30 -5.03 4.82
N PHE A 31 10.24 -4.70 6.11
CA PHE A 31 9.32 -3.69 6.60
C PHE A 31 9.96 -2.86 7.71
N ASN A 32 9.48 -1.62 7.85
CA ASN A 32 9.86 -0.70 8.92
C ASN A 32 8.60 -0.30 9.70
N VAL A 33 8.76 -0.11 11.00
CA VAL A 33 7.67 0.29 11.89
C VAL A 33 8.07 1.56 12.63
N SER A 34 7.21 2.56 12.53
CA SER A 34 7.24 3.77 13.35
C SER A 34 6.00 3.86 14.23
N SER A 35 5.97 4.84 15.13
CA SER A 35 4.81 5.08 16.00
C SER A 35 3.51 5.31 15.24
N LEU A 36 3.59 5.89 14.03
CA LEU A 36 2.42 6.30 13.26
C LEU A 36 2.24 5.52 11.96
N GLN A 37 3.26 4.83 11.47
CA GLN A 37 3.20 4.17 10.15
C GLN A 37 3.97 2.86 10.13
N VAL A 38 3.46 1.91 9.34
CA VAL A 38 4.23 0.75 8.87
C VAL A 38 4.56 0.95 7.40
N ILE A 39 5.80 0.64 7.01
CA ILE A 39 6.24 0.70 5.61
C ILE A 39 6.65 -0.70 5.20
N LEU A 40 5.96 -1.28 4.22
CA LEU A 40 6.32 -2.54 3.59
C LEU A 40 7.14 -2.22 2.34
N ARG A 41 8.35 -2.77 2.26
CA ARG A 41 9.22 -2.62 1.10
C ARG A 41 9.14 -3.88 0.24
N LEU A 42 8.76 -3.70 -1.02
CA LEU A 42 8.66 -4.76 -2.01
C LEU A 42 9.72 -4.57 -3.09
N ILE A 43 10.25 -5.68 -3.61
CA ILE A 43 11.14 -5.70 -4.76
C ILE A 43 10.36 -6.16 -5.98
N ASN A 44 10.25 -5.29 -6.98
CA ASN A 44 9.68 -5.61 -8.28
C ASN A 44 10.78 -5.82 -9.33
N ALA A 45 11.24 -7.06 -9.45
CA ALA A 45 12.24 -7.44 -10.46
C ALA A 45 11.66 -7.54 -11.88
N ARG A 46 10.34 -7.62 -12.04
CA ARG A 46 9.66 -7.74 -13.35
C ARG A 46 9.41 -6.38 -14.00
N ALA A 47 9.25 -5.32 -13.21
CA ALA A 47 8.99 -3.97 -13.70
C ALA A 47 10.14 -3.40 -14.55
N CYS A 48 11.40 -3.72 -14.21
CA CYS A 48 12.57 -3.27 -14.97
C CYS A 48 13.64 -4.37 -15.04
N PRO A 49 13.69 -5.17 -16.12
CA PRO A 49 14.70 -6.23 -16.26
C PRO A 49 16.13 -5.70 -16.09
N GLY A 50 16.88 -6.28 -15.15
CA GLY A 50 18.26 -5.89 -14.84
C GLY A 50 18.42 -4.77 -13.81
N LYS A 51 17.32 -4.23 -13.26
CA LYS A 51 17.32 -3.32 -12.11
C LYS A 51 16.34 -3.82 -11.04
N SER A 52 16.76 -3.86 -9.78
CA SER A 52 15.82 -4.00 -8.67
C SER A 52 15.09 -2.69 -8.50
N LEU A 53 13.78 -2.68 -8.71
CA LEU A 53 12.92 -1.54 -8.43
C LEU A 53 12.22 -1.77 -7.10
N TYR A 54 12.39 -0.85 -6.15
CA TYR A 54 11.71 -0.92 -4.87
C TYR A 54 10.36 -0.23 -4.96
N VAL A 55 9.37 -0.82 -4.30
CA VAL A 55 8.04 -0.26 -4.12
C VAL A 55 7.75 -0.24 -2.63
N ASP A 56 7.53 0.95 -2.08
CA ASP A 56 7.21 1.13 -0.67
C ASP A 56 5.68 1.31 -0.54
N LEU A 57 5.06 0.42 0.23
CA LEU A 57 3.68 0.54 0.69
C LEU A 57 3.68 1.04 2.13
N SER A 58 3.29 2.30 2.27
CA SER A 58 3.16 3.04 3.52
C SER A 58 1.72 2.96 4.00
N LEU A 59 1.49 2.49 5.23
CA LEU A 59 0.16 2.39 5.83
C LEU A 59 0.11 3.08 7.21
N SER A 60 -0.81 4.02 7.35
CA SER A 60 -1.16 4.72 8.58
C SER A 60 -2.49 4.22 9.16
N CYS A 61 -3.29 3.53 8.36
CA CYS A 61 -4.55 2.91 8.74
C CYS A 61 -4.40 1.52 9.36
N ALA A 62 -5.53 0.93 9.74
CA ALA A 62 -5.63 -0.47 10.13
C ALA A 62 -5.22 -1.40 8.97
N ALA A 63 -4.31 -2.33 9.27
CA ALA A 63 -3.90 -3.40 8.37
C ALA A 63 -4.15 -4.74 9.02
N THR A 64 -4.64 -5.70 8.23
CA THR A 64 -4.75 -7.08 8.66
C THR A 64 -4.13 -8.02 7.66
N LEU A 65 -3.55 -9.10 8.17
CA LEU A 65 -3.09 -10.21 7.38
C LEU A 65 -3.99 -11.41 7.69
N ARG A 66 -4.33 -12.18 6.67
CA ARG A 66 -5.18 -13.36 6.82
C ARG A 66 -4.60 -14.51 6.05
N ASP A 67 -4.49 -15.67 6.70
CA ASP A 67 -4.06 -16.93 6.10
C ASP A 67 -5.26 -17.86 5.86
N GLY A 68 -5.48 -18.27 4.61
CA GLY A 68 -6.54 -19.21 4.26
C GLY A 68 -7.99 -18.68 4.39
N ARG A 69 -8.96 -19.53 4.06
CA ARG A 69 -10.41 -19.21 3.88
C ARG A 69 -11.20 -18.85 5.16
N THR A 70 -10.56 -18.63 6.30
CA THR A 70 -11.28 -18.30 7.54
C THR A 70 -11.44 -16.80 7.69
N PHE A 71 -12.67 -16.35 7.41
CA PHE A 71 -13.12 -14.98 7.52
C PHE A 71 -13.80 -14.76 8.88
N SER A 72 -13.25 -13.88 9.71
CA SER A 72 -14.06 -13.17 10.71
C SER A 72 -13.91 -11.67 10.44
N SER A 73 -14.84 -11.14 9.67
CA SER A 73 -14.93 -9.72 9.34
C SER A 73 -15.59 -8.97 10.50
N ASN A 74 -14.80 -8.47 11.44
CA ASN A 74 -15.20 -7.37 12.32
C ASN A 74 -13.95 -6.48 12.53
N LEU A 75 -13.53 -5.82 11.45
CA LEU A 75 -12.39 -4.88 11.47
C LEU A 75 -12.74 -3.53 12.12
N GLY A 76 -14.03 -3.22 12.28
CA GLY A 76 -14.48 -1.91 12.75
C GLY A 76 -14.34 -1.66 14.26
N ASP A 77 -13.77 -2.58 15.04
CA ASP A 77 -13.74 -2.50 16.51
C ASP A 77 -12.38 -2.92 17.12
N VAL A 78 -11.32 -2.97 16.30
CA VAL A 78 -9.98 -3.37 16.76
C VAL A 78 -9.16 -2.12 17.05
N ASP A 79 -8.71 -1.98 18.30
CA ASP A 79 -7.75 -0.94 18.69
C ASP A 79 -6.54 -0.95 17.77
N PHE A 80 -6.17 0.23 17.29
CA PHE A 80 -5.10 0.39 16.31
C PHE A 80 -3.78 -0.25 16.74
N PHE A 81 -3.35 -0.09 18.00
CA PHE A 81 -2.10 -0.69 18.47
C PHE A 81 -2.21 -2.21 18.61
N MET A 82 -3.36 -2.72 19.02
CA MET A 82 -3.62 -4.16 19.04
C MET A 82 -3.57 -4.78 17.64
N GLY A 83 -4.27 -4.17 16.67
CA GLY A 83 -4.25 -4.62 15.29
C GLY A 83 -2.84 -4.64 14.71
N ARG A 84 -2.02 -3.63 15.00
CA ARG A 84 -0.61 -3.64 14.61
C ARG A 84 0.18 -4.76 15.29
N ALA A 85 -0.02 -4.97 16.59
CA ALA A 85 0.70 -6.01 17.32
C ALA A 85 0.41 -7.42 16.77
N GLU A 86 -0.79 -7.65 16.25
CA GLU A 86 -1.18 -8.88 15.56
C GLU A 86 -0.62 -8.94 14.12
N PHE A 87 -0.66 -7.83 13.39
CA PHE A 87 -0.18 -7.75 12.01
C PHE A 87 1.34 -7.98 11.87
N LEU A 88 2.14 -7.42 12.77
CA LEU A 88 3.61 -7.39 12.62
C LEU A 88 4.31 -8.77 12.62
N PRO A 89 3.97 -9.71 13.53
CA PRO A 89 4.51 -11.07 13.46
C PRO A 89 4.10 -11.81 12.19
N GLU A 90 2.87 -11.59 11.73
CA GLU A 90 2.32 -12.27 10.56
C GLU A 90 2.98 -11.80 9.26
N ILE A 91 3.12 -10.48 9.08
CA ILE A 91 3.76 -9.92 7.89
C ILE A 91 5.25 -10.28 7.82
N TYR A 92 5.93 -10.44 8.96
CA TYR A 92 7.29 -10.97 9.01
C TYR A 92 7.39 -12.37 8.41
N GLY A 93 6.38 -13.21 8.64
CA GLY A 93 6.28 -14.54 8.03
C GLY A 93 6.04 -14.53 6.52
N LYS A 94 5.74 -13.37 5.91
CA LYS A 94 5.51 -13.23 4.46
C LYS A 94 6.67 -12.61 3.69
N ILE A 95 7.82 -12.40 4.32
CA ILE A 95 9.03 -12.02 3.60
C ILE A 95 9.32 -13.08 2.51
N CYS A 96 9.75 -12.62 1.34
CA CYS A 96 9.95 -13.40 0.11
C CYS A 96 8.69 -13.99 -0.53
N VAL A 97 7.48 -13.61 -0.10
CA VAL A 97 6.23 -14.03 -0.74
C VAL A 97 5.85 -13.03 -1.85
N GLU A 98 5.42 -13.54 -3.01
CA GLU A 98 5.03 -12.75 -4.19
C GLU A 98 3.63 -12.15 -4.01
N ILE A 99 3.43 -10.90 -4.43
CA ILE A 99 2.11 -10.32 -4.67
C ILE A 99 1.52 -10.95 -5.93
N SER A 100 0.53 -11.82 -5.78
CA SER A 100 -0.16 -12.52 -6.86
C SER A 100 -1.42 -11.80 -7.36
N GLY A 101 -1.87 -10.75 -6.68
CA GLY A 101 -3.04 -9.98 -7.06
C GLY A 101 -3.20 -8.69 -6.27
N VAL A 102 -3.95 -7.75 -6.85
CA VAL A 102 -4.29 -6.46 -6.26
C VAL A 102 -5.77 -6.19 -6.52
N ASP A 103 -6.49 -5.78 -5.49
CA ASP A 103 -7.88 -5.31 -5.60
C ASP A 103 -8.04 -4.00 -4.83
N LEU A 104 -8.91 -3.13 -5.34
CA LEU A 104 -9.21 -1.83 -4.77
C LEU A 104 -10.68 -1.52 -4.98
N ASP A 105 -11.37 -1.13 -3.92
CA ASP A 105 -12.75 -0.66 -3.99
C ASP A 105 -12.88 0.86 -3.81
N SER A 106 -14.10 1.37 -3.96
CA SER A 106 -14.42 2.79 -3.86
C SER A 106 -14.28 3.36 -2.45
N ASP A 107 -14.27 2.51 -1.43
CA ASP A 107 -14.19 2.89 -0.03
C ASP A 107 -12.73 2.95 0.44
N GLY A 108 -11.78 2.75 -0.48
CA GLY A 108 -10.36 2.85 -0.20
C GLY A 108 -9.77 1.58 0.38
N ARG A 109 -10.51 0.46 0.37
CA ARG A 109 -9.97 -0.82 0.80
C ARG A 109 -9.03 -1.37 -0.24
N LEU A 110 -7.75 -1.48 0.13
CA LEU A 110 -6.71 -2.09 -0.69
C LEU A 110 -6.49 -3.53 -0.22
N VAL A 111 -6.57 -4.48 -1.16
CA VAL A 111 -6.37 -5.90 -0.90
C VAL A 111 -5.19 -6.40 -1.74
N LEU A 112 -4.19 -6.98 -1.08
CA LEU A 112 -3.03 -7.61 -1.72
C LEU A 112 -3.06 -9.11 -1.48
N PHE A 113 -2.98 -9.89 -2.55
CA PHE A 113 -2.95 -11.35 -2.49
C PHE A 113 -1.50 -11.82 -2.48
N MET A 114 -1.17 -12.71 -1.53
CA MET A 114 0.18 -13.23 -1.29
C MET A 114 0.14 -14.75 -1.13
N GLY A 115 0.04 -15.48 -2.25
CA GLY A 115 -0.18 -16.92 -2.22
C GLY A 115 -1.54 -17.26 -1.61
N ASP A 116 -1.55 -17.98 -0.49
CA ASP A 116 -2.78 -18.31 0.27
C ASP A 116 -3.17 -17.25 1.30
N SER A 117 -2.42 -16.15 1.35
CA SER A 117 -2.59 -15.05 2.31
C SER A 117 -3.14 -13.80 1.63
N VAL A 118 -3.79 -12.95 2.43
CA VAL A 118 -4.29 -11.66 1.97
C VAL A 118 -3.92 -10.59 2.99
N ILE A 119 -3.36 -9.48 2.51
CA ILE A 119 -3.23 -8.23 3.27
C ILE A 119 -4.42 -7.36 2.91
N GLU A 120 -5.14 -6.87 3.90
CA GLU A 120 -6.24 -5.92 3.73
C GLU A 120 -5.94 -4.65 4.50
N LEU A 121 -6.00 -3.52 3.79
CA LEU A 121 -5.93 -2.17 4.36
C LEU A 121 -7.31 -1.54 4.23
N VAL A 122 -7.83 -1.00 5.32
CA VAL A 122 -9.17 -0.40 5.38
C VAL A 122 -9.09 0.91 6.15
N ALA A 123 -9.69 1.98 5.62
CA ALA A 123 -9.90 3.21 6.36
C ALA A 123 -10.90 2.96 7.49
N THR A 124 -10.53 3.30 8.72
CA THR A 124 -11.41 3.28 9.89
C THR A 124 -12.05 4.64 10.11
N ASP A 125 -13.07 4.72 10.97
CA ASP A 125 -13.67 6.01 11.36
C ASP A 125 -12.62 6.98 11.95
N GLU A 126 -11.61 6.46 12.66
CA GLU A 126 -10.51 7.27 13.20
C GLU A 126 -9.61 7.86 12.09
N ASP A 127 -9.44 7.15 10.98
CA ASP A 127 -8.67 7.63 9.83
C ASP A 127 -9.41 8.75 9.09
N MET A 128 -10.74 8.81 9.21
CA MET A 128 -11.55 9.80 8.50
C MET A 128 -11.26 11.22 8.98
N ASP A 129 -10.96 11.40 10.27
CA ASP A 129 -10.76 12.71 10.90
C ASP A 129 -9.38 13.37 10.63
N LEU A 130 -8.47 12.69 9.94
CA LEU A 130 -7.06 13.10 9.86
C LEU A 130 -6.67 13.95 8.64
N GLU A 131 -7.53 14.08 7.61
CA GLU A 131 -7.22 14.74 6.32
C GLU A 131 -5.87 14.30 5.69
N GLU A 132 -5.40 13.11 6.02
CA GLU A 132 -4.11 12.56 5.61
C GLU A 132 -4.28 11.30 4.74
N SER A 133 -3.16 10.83 4.17
CA SER A 133 -3.14 9.57 3.44
C SER A 133 -3.34 8.41 4.40
N VAL A 134 -4.33 7.57 4.11
CA VAL A 134 -4.67 6.31 4.82
C VAL A 134 -3.66 5.21 4.47
N TRP A 135 -3.29 5.16 3.19
CA TRP A 135 -2.17 4.39 2.69
C TRP A 135 -1.60 5.05 1.42
N GLN A 136 -0.34 4.76 1.11
CA GLN A 136 0.36 5.22 -0.08
C GLN A 136 1.26 4.10 -0.62
N VAL A 137 1.25 3.91 -1.93
CA VAL A 137 2.19 3.05 -2.66
C VAL A 137 3.08 3.95 -3.51
N ALA A 138 4.39 3.88 -3.32
CA ALA A 138 5.36 4.69 -4.05
C ALA A 138 6.47 3.82 -4.63
N MET A 139 6.82 4.06 -5.90
CA MET A 139 7.97 3.40 -6.52
C MET A 139 9.22 4.26 -6.35
N GLU A 140 10.34 3.65 -5.93
CA GLU A 140 11.62 4.33 -5.91
C GLU A 140 12.06 4.65 -7.35
N ASN A 141 12.56 5.86 -7.55
CA ASN A 141 13.15 6.24 -8.83
C ASN A 141 14.38 5.37 -9.11
N PRO A 142 14.45 4.65 -10.25
CA PRO A 142 15.65 3.90 -10.59
C PRO A 142 16.82 4.88 -10.70
N THR A 143 17.86 4.68 -9.92
CA THR A 143 19.07 5.51 -10.01
C THR A 143 19.66 5.42 -11.44
N GLY A 144 19.82 6.57 -12.09
CA GLY A 144 20.39 6.72 -13.44
C GLY A 144 19.47 7.42 -14.46
N SER A 145 19.98 7.68 -15.66
CA SER A 145 19.30 8.42 -16.75
C SER A 145 18.22 7.62 -17.50
N GLY A 146 17.46 6.78 -16.80
CA GLY A 146 16.36 6.00 -17.36
C GLY A 146 15.03 6.77 -17.38
N LEU A 147 13.99 6.15 -17.95
CA LEU A 147 12.61 6.64 -17.80
C LEU A 147 12.28 6.72 -16.30
N SER A 148 11.91 7.91 -15.82
CA SER A 148 11.31 8.07 -14.48
C SER A 148 10.01 7.27 -14.47
N LEU A 149 10.07 6.10 -13.84
CA LEU A 149 8.89 5.33 -13.46
C LEU A 149 8.30 5.86 -12.13
N GLY A 150 8.97 6.82 -11.48
CA GLY A 150 8.56 7.43 -10.22
C GLY A 150 7.11 7.90 -10.25
N GLY A 151 6.32 7.30 -9.37
CA GLY A 151 4.91 7.58 -9.22
C GLY A 151 4.44 7.03 -7.89
N SER A 152 3.47 7.71 -7.30
CA SER A 152 2.80 7.26 -6.09
C SER A 152 1.30 7.25 -6.29
N VAL A 153 0.63 6.30 -5.64
CA VAL A 153 -0.82 6.25 -5.50
C VAL A 153 -1.12 6.37 -4.01
N SER A 154 -1.98 7.31 -3.64
CA SER A 154 -2.40 7.48 -2.24
C SER A 154 -3.92 7.49 -2.13
N CYS A 155 -4.44 6.83 -1.10
CA CYS A 155 -5.81 6.99 -0.63
C CYS A 155 -5.82 8.04 0.47
N VAL A 156 -6.55 9.12 0.27
CA VAL A 156 -6.63 10.28 1.17
C VAL A 156 -8.03 10.39 1.71
N SER A 157 -8.16 10.53 3.04
CA SER A 157 -9.45 10.85 3.65
C SER A 157 -9.79 12.33 3.45
N THR A 158 -11.07 12.63 3.17
CA THR A 158 -11.62 13.99 3.13
C THR A 158 -12.57 14.28 4.30
N GLY A 159 -12.58 13.45 5.36
CA GLY A 159 -13.51 13.56 6.49
C GLY A 159 -14.86 12.87 6.27
N ASN A 160 -15.31 12.75 5.03
CA ASN A 160 -16.61 12.17 4.69
C ASN A 160 -16.55 11.14 3.54
N ALA A 161 -15.41 11.05 2.87
CA ALA A 161 -15.16 10.13 1.78
C ALA A 161 -13.64 9.89 1.67
N VAL A 162 -13.25 8.97 0.80
CA VAL A 162 -11.87 8.81 0.38
C VAL A 162 -11.72 9.21 -1.08
N ILE A 163 -10.55 9.75 -1.43
CA ILE A 163 -10.16 10.05 -2.81
C ILE A 163 -8.82 9.40 -3.12
N PHE A 164 -8.59 9.09 -4.39
CA PHE A 164 -7.32 8.54 -4.85
C PHE A 164 -6.52 9.60 -5.59
N MET A 165 -5.24 9.74 -5.25
CA MET A 165 -4.35 10.71 -5.87
C MET A 165 -3.15 10.00 -6.51
N PHE A 166 -2.80 10.38 -7.73
CA PHE A 166 -1.48 10.12 -8.29
C PHE A 166 -0.53 11.26 -7.96
N GLY A 167 0.63 10.94 -7.40
CA GLY A 167 1.75 11.85 -7.27
C GLY A 167 2.88 11.48 -8.23
N ILE A 168 3.35 12.43 -9.03
CA ILE A 168 4.61 12.28 -9.77
C ILE A 168 5.70 12.97 -8.95
N GLU A 169 6.72 12.23 -8.53
CA GLU A 169 7.92 12.84 -7.99
C GLU A 169 8.80 13.31 -9.17
N PRO A 170 9.16 14.60 -9.25
CA PRO A 170 9.98 15.14 -10.33
C PRO A 170 11.42 14.63 -10.32
#